data_AF-A0A385SF06-F1
#
_entry.id   AF-A0A385SF06-F1
#
_cell.length_a   1.000
_cell.length_b   1.000
_cell.length_c   1.000
_cell.angle_alpha   90.00
_cell.angle_beta   90.00
_cell.angle_gamma   90.00
#
_symmetry.space_group_name_H-M   'P 1'
#
loop_
_entity.id
_entity.type
_entity.pdbx_description
1 polymer ?
#
loop_
_entity_poly.entity_id
_entity_poly.type
_entity_poly.pdbx_seq_one_letter_code
_entity_poly.pdbx_strand_id
1 'polypeptide(L)'
;MTRLLCLAGFGLSLFCSIHCAAQLKADTAFVALADTRAKQVYAHYIQGQARLFNGVEYTEYASRNDEFPFFFSDDWLMGDVLYDGELYENVPLEYDIRVDQVVTEHMFNGAKIQLITDKVDHFSVSGHTFVHLYGTKTNGIATGFYDRLYDGPTKVYVKREKDLQESIESQVIVARFEEKNHLYIVKDGVFYPVKKKGSVLDVLKDRKSEVKSFLNKSKIRFKKDREKAVVRAAEFYDAPKN
;
A
#
# COMPACT_ATOMS: atom_id res chain seq x y z
N MET A 1 75.79 79.89 -5.39
CA MET A 1 75.63 80.31 -6.80
C MET A 1 74.66 79.34 -7.46
N THR A 2 73.63 79.88 -8.15
CA THR A 2 72.83 79.26 -9.25
C THR A 2 72.07 77.94 -8.94
N ARG A 3 70.79 77.71 -9.29
CA ARG A 3 69.77 78.38 -10.13
C ARG A 3 68.40 77.67 -9.94
N LEU A 4 67.32 78.42 -10.23
CA LEU A 4 66.02 78.07 -10.89
C LEU A 4 65.16 76.90 -10.34
N LEU A 5 63.89 77.06 -9.93
CA LEU A 5 62.63 77.59 -10.52
C LEU A 5 61.72 76.50 -11.13
N CYS A 6 60.42 76.66 -10.83
CA CYS A 6 59.23 76.13 -11.51
C CYS A 6 58.88 74.64 -11.26
N LEU A 7 57.63 74.22 -11.09
CA LEU A 7 56.37 74.73 -11.65
C LEU A 7 55.16 74.38 -10.73
N ALA A 8 54.10 75.18 -10.83
CA ALA A 8 52.81 75.05 -10.13
C ALA A 8 51.97 73.82 -10.57
N GLY A 9 51.12 73.32 -9.67
CA GLY A 9 50.11 72.30 -9.95
C GLY A 9 48.96 72.36 -8.94
N PHE A 10 47.87 73.00 -9.36
CA PHE A 10 46.58 73.13 -8.68
C PHE A 10 45.95 71.75 -8.42
N GLY A 11 45.45 71.51 -7.21
CA GLY A 11 44.75 70.27 -6.87
C GLY A 11 43.82 70.45 -5.69
N LEU A 12 42.63 71.00 -5.94
CA LEU A 12 41.53 71.05 -4.98
C LEU A 12 40.92 69.64 -4.87
N SER A 13 41.34 68.83 -3.90
CA SER A 13 40.67 67.55 -3.60
C SER A 13 39.70 67.73 -2.43
N LEU A 14 38.42 67.84 -2.80
CA LEU A 14 37.29 67.73 -1.89
C LEU A 14 37.21 66.27 -1.39
N PHE A 15 37.76 65.99 -0.20
CA PHE A 15 37.55 64.68 0.45
C PHE A 15 36.11 64.61 0.99
N CYS A 16 35.18 64.18 0.13
CA CYS A 16 33.86 63.73 0.57
C CYS A 16 33.99 62.27 1.02
N SER A 17 34.04 62.04 2.32
CA SER A 17 34.02 60.70 2.93
C SER A 17 32.64 60.08 2.78
N ILE A 18 32.38 59.42 1.64
CA ILE A 18 31.19 58.56 1.50
C ILE A 18 31.46 57.26 2.26
N HIS A 19 31.03 57.21 3.52
CA HIS A 19 30.87 55.95 4.23
C HIS A 19 29.65 55.23 3.64
N CYS A 20 29.87 54.45 2.58
CA CYS A 20 28.86 53.53 2.08
C CYS A 20 28.87 52.29 2.99
N ALA A 21 28.10 52.31 4.06
CA ALA A 21 27.74 51.08 4.78
C ALA A 21 26.70 50.33 3.93
N ALA A 22 27.16 49.55 2.96
CA ALA A 22 26.32 48.60 2.24
C ALA A 22 25.98 47.45 3.20
N GLN A 23 24.89 47.58 3.95
CA GLN A 23 24.38 46.50 4.78
C GLN A 23 23.74 45.46 3.85
N LEU A 24 24.40 44.31 3.67
CA LEU A 24 23.82 43.11 3.06
C LEU A 24 22.67 42.62 3.96
N LYS A 25 21.50 43.24 3.84
CA LYS A 25 20.25 42.64 4.32
C LYS A 25 20.05 41.42 3.42
N ALA A 26 20.28 40.22 3.94
CA ALA A 26 19.77 39.01 3.31
C ALA A 26 18.29 39.26 3.05
N ASP A 27 17.88 39.19 1.78
CA ASP A 27 16.54 39.53 1.33
C ASP A 27 15.55 38.73 2.18
N THR A 28 14.78 39.42 3.03
CA THR A 28 13.92 38.80 4.02
C THR A 28 12.86 37.92 3.34
N ALA A 29 12.50 38.26 2.09
CA ALA A 29 11.64 37.44 1.25
C ALA A 29 12.31 36.14 0.79
N PHE A 30 13.60 36.19 0.42
CA PHE A 30 14.37 34.99 0.06
C PHE A 30 14.54 34.06 1.26
N VAL A 31 14.86 34.60 2.45
CA VAL A 31 15.00 33.80 3.68
C VAL A 31 13.66 33.17 4.08
N ALA A 32 12.56 33.92 4.04
CA ALA A 32 11.23 33.40 4.33
C ALA A 32 10.78 32.31 3.32
N LEU A 33 11.11 32.49 2.04
CA LEU A 33 10.85 31.52 0.99
C LEU A 33 11.69 30.24 1.18
N ALA A 34 12.97 30.39 1.55
CA ALA A 34 13.85 29.27 1.84
C ALA A 34 13.37 28.48 3.06
N ASP A 35 12.96 29.14 4.14
CA ASP A 35 12.38 28.51 5.33
C ASP A 35 11.07 27.77 5.00
N THR A 36 10.19 28.39 4.21
CA THR A 36 8.94 27.76 3.77
C THR A 36 9.22 26.50 2.94
N ARG A 37 10.15 26.58 1.99
CA ARG A 37 10.56 25.42 1.17
C ARG A 37 11.23 24.34 2.01
N ALA A 38 12.11 24.70 2.95
CA ALA A 38 12.75 23.75 3.85
C ALA A 38 11.72 23.01 4.71
N LYS A 39 10.71 23.72 5.25
CA LYS A 39 9.58 23.11 5.97
C LYS A 39 8.75 22.20 5.09
N GLN A 40 8.49 22.58 3.84
CA GLN A 40 7.77 21.74 2.88
C GLN A 40 8.55 20.47 2.54
N VAL A 41 9.84 20.57 2.26
CA VAL A 41 10.72 19.42 1.99
C VAL A 41 10.80 18.51 3.22
N TYR A 42 10.98 19.07 4.41
CA TYR A 42 11.00 18.32 5.65
C TYR A 42 9.67 17.62 5.94
N ALA A 43 8.54 18.32 5.78
CA ALA A 43 7.22 17.72 5.95
C ALA A 43 6.96 16.59 4.94
N HIS A 44 7.32 16.82 3.67
CA HIS A 44 7.08 15.88 2.58
C HIS A 44 7.96 14.62 2.68
N TYR A 45 9.26 14.77 2.88
CA TYR A 45 10.19 13.63 2.89
C TYR A 45 10.39 13.02 4.27
N ILE A 46 10.50 13.83 5.32
CA ILE A 46 10.86 13.32 6.65
C ILE A 46 9.62 12.99 7.47
N GLN A 47 8.63 13.89 7.58
CA GLN A 47 7.44 13.60 8.38
C GLN A 47 6.49 12.60 7.71
N GLY A 48 6.22 12.74 6.41
CA GLY A 48 5.36 11.81 5.67
C GLY A 48 5.89 10.38 5.74
N GLN A 49 7.15 10.17 5.37
CA GLN A 49 7.73 8.82 5.32
C GLN A 49 8.08 8.23 6.70
N ALA A 50 8.44 9.05 7.69
CA ALA A 50 8.68 8.54 9.05
C ALA A 50 7.42 7.91 9.68
N ARG A 51 6.22 8.35 9.27
CA ARG A 51 4.97 7.76 9.74
C ARG A 51 4.77 6.34 9.25
N LEU A 52 5.14 6.04 8.01
CA LEU A 52 5.05 4.68 7.44
C LEU A 52 5.95 3.70 8.22
N PHE A 53 7.12 4.16 8.65
CA PHE A 53 8.14 3.31 9.29
C PHE A 53 8.07 3.28 10.83
N ASN A 54 6.90 3.53 11.43
CA ASN A 54 6.71 3.52 12.89
C ASN A 54 6.31 2.15 13.47
N GLY A 55 6.39 1.11 12.64
CA GLY A 55 6.10 -0.26 13.00
C GLY A 55 7.22 -0.93 13.81
N VAL A 56 7.05 -2.23 14.06
CA VAL A 56 8.09 -3.07 14.65
C VAL A 56 8.90 -3.74 13.55
N GLU A 57 10.14 -4.13 13.88
CA GLU A 57 10.94 -4.94 12.98
C GLU A 57 10.27 -6.30 12.76
N TYR A 58 10.14 -6.69 11.49
CA TYR A 58 9.52 -7.95 11.10
C TYR A 58 10.49 -9.12 11.33
N THR A 59 10.00 -10.16 11.99
CA THR A 59 10.80 -11.36 12.26
C THR A 59 10.58 -12.39 11.16
N GLU A 60 11.62 -12.65 10.37
CA GLU A 60 11.56 -13.62 9.30
C GLU A 60 11.47 -15.07 9.82
N TYR A 61 10.81 -15.92 9.04
CA TYR A 61 10.83 -17.35 9.24
C TYR A 61 12.17 -17.89 8.76
N ALA A 62 12.65 -18.98 9.37
CA ALA A 62 13.74 -19.74 8.80
C ALA A 62 13.27 -20.31 7.45
N SER A 63 13.66 -19.66 6.34
CA SER A 63 13.33 -20.13 5.00
C SER A 63 13.91 -21.53 4.80
N ARG A 64 13.06 -22.46 4.37
CA ARG A 64 13.44 -23.84 4.05
C ARG A 64 12.77 -24.20 2.73
N ASN A 65 13.56 -24.64 1.76
CA ASN A 65 13.08 -25.20 0.49
C ASN A 65 12.20 -24.26 -0.36
N ASP A 66 12.56 -22.97 -0.45
CA ASP A 66 11.85 -21.96 -1.28
C ASP A 66 10.37 -21.75 -0.89
N GLU A 67 10.00 -22.13 0.34
CA GLU A 67 8.66 -21.93 0.90
C GLU A 67 8.59 -20.61 1.67
N PHE A 68 7.59 -19.78 1.37
CA PHE A 68 7.43 -18.46 1.97
C PHE A 68 5.96 -18.17 2.37
N PRO A 69 5.76 -17.38 3.45
CA PRO A 69 4.43 -17.06 3.97
C PRO A 69 3.72 -15.95 3.17
N PHE A 70 4.43 -15.32 2.25
CA PHE A 70 3.97 -14.13 1.56
C PHE A 70 2.98 -14.44 0.42
N PHE A 71 2.13 -13.47 0.13
CA PHE A 71 1.26 -13.50 -1.04
C PHE A 71 2.10 -13.35 -2.32
N PHE A 72 1.92 -14.29 -3.25
CA PHE A 72 2.44 -14.26 -4.62
C PHE A 72 3.97 -14.44 -4.80
N SER A 73 4.80 -13.76 -4.01
CA SER A 73 6.27 -13.80 -4.13
C SER A 73 6.95 -13.53 -2.79
N ASP A 74 8.18 -14.03 -2.62
CA ASP A 74 9.13 -13.71 -1.56
C ASP A 74 10.05 -12.52 -1.87
N ASP A 75 9.90 -11.92 -3.06
CA ASP A 75 10.54 -10.66 -3.41
C ASP A 75 9.62 -9.46 -3.07
N TRP A 76 10.23 -8.29 -2.91
CA TRP A 76 9.50 -7.03 -2.76
C TRP A 76 8.63 -6.76 -4.00
N LEU A 77 7.35 -6.47 -3.74
CA LEU A 77 6.40 -6.08 -4.77
C LEU A 77 6.04 -4.61 -4.57
N MET A 78 6.24 -3.80 -5.62
CA MET A 78 5.85 -2.39 -5.56
C MET A 78 4.33 -2.25 -5.55
N GLY A 79 3.84 -1.45 -4.63
CA GLY A 79 2.41 -1.25 -4.41
C GLY A 79 2.09 0.04 -3.68
N ASP A 80 0.82 0.28 -3.43
CA ASP A 80 0.35 1.47 -2.73
C ASP A 80 -0.28 1.07 -1.40
N VAL A 81 -0.18 1.91 -0.36
CA VAL A 81 -0.80 1.66 0.94
C VAL A 81 -1.42 2.93 1.49
N LEU A 82 -2.71 2.86 1.84
CA LEU A 82 -3.37 3.89 2.62
C LEU A 82 -3.15 3.58 4.11
N TYR A 83 -2.25 4.34 4.74
CA TYR A 83 -1.79 4.13 6.10
C TYR A 83 -1.99 5.38 6.96
N ASP A 84 -2.69 5.24 8.09
CA ASP A 84 -2.97 6.34 9.03
C ASP A 84 -3.62 7.57 8.36
N GLY A 85 -4.45 7.32 7.34
CA GLY A 85 -5.14 8.35 6.56
C GLY A 85 -4.33 8.99 5.43
N GLU A 86 -3.10 8.52 5.18
CA GLU A 86 -2.21 9.04 4.13
C GLU A 86 -1.87 7.95 3.11
N LEU A 87 -1.95 8.29 1.82
CA LEU A 87 -1.64 7.37 0.73
C LEU A 87 -0.15 7.42 0.42
N TYR A 88 0.51 6.27 0.52
CA TYR A 88 1.88 6.07 0.11
C TYR A 88 1.90 5.25 -1.17
N GLU A 89 2.40 5.84 -2.25
CA GLU A 89 2.46 5.21 -3.57
C GLU A 89 3.84 4.61 -3.82
N ASN A 90 3.88 3.53 -4.61
CA ASN A 90 5.12 2.89 -5.04
C ASN A 90 6.05 2.56 -3.86
N VAL A 91 5.50 1.91 -2.85
CA VAL A 91 6.18 1.37 -1.68
C VAL A 91 6.54 -0.10 -1.94
N PRO A 92 7.76 -0.57 -1.57
CA PRO A 92 8.06 -1.99 -1.57
C PRO A 92 7.25 -2.68 -0.46
N LEU A 93 6.41 -3.63 -0.84
CA LEU A 93 5.51 -4.34 0.06
C LEU A 93 5.70 -5.86 -0.06
N GLU A 94 5.71 -6.52 1.10
CA GLU A 94 5.47 -7.95 1.26
C GLU A 94 4.18 -8.09 2.07
N TYR A 95 3.33 -9.06 1.74
CA TYR A 95 2.13 -9.35 2.52
C TYR A 95 2.19 -10.78 3.05
N ASP A 96 2.54 -10.94 4.32
CA ASP A 96 2.50 -12.23 5.02
C ASP A 96 1.02 -12.62 5.24
N ILE A 97 0.52 -13.52 4.40
CA ILE A 97 -0.85 -14.03 4.48
C ILE A 97 -1.03 -15.13 5.53
N ARG A 98 0.05 -15.60 6.18
CA ARG A 98 -0.05 -16.51 7.31
C ARG A 98 -0.42 -15.77 8.59
N VAL A 99 0.20 -14.62 8.86
CA VAL A 99 -0.10 -13.81 10.06
C VAL A 99 -0.88 -12.53 9.77
N ASP A 100 -1.29 -12.33 8.52
CA ASP A 100 -2.09 -11.19 8.06
C ASP A 100 -1.39 -9.84 8.27
N GLN A 101 -0.12 -9.76 7.88
CA GLN A 101 0.74 -8.60 8.12
C GLN A 101 1.33 -8.01 6.84
N VAL A 102 1.26 -6.68 6.74
CA VAL A 102 1.91 -5.94 5.66
C VAL A 102 3.28 -5.49 6.14
N VAL A 103 4.30 -5.81 5.35
CA VAL A 103 5.69 -5.51 5.64
C VAL A 103 6.23 -4.59 4.55
N THR A 104 7.06 -3.63 4.93
CA THR A 104 7.74 -2.74 3.99
C THR A 104 9.22 -2.64 4.32
N GLU A 105 10.03 -2.24 3.36
CA GLU A 105 11.46 -2.00 3.56
C GLU A 105 11.71 -0.57 4.04
N HIS A 106 12.44 -0.43 5.15
CA HIS A 106 12.89 0.86 5.63
C HIS A 106 13.96 1.44 4.70
N MET A 107 13.67 2.61 4.13
CA MET A 107 14.45 3.18 3.04
C MET A 107 15.93 3.49 3.33
N PHE A 108 16.32 3.67 4.60
CA PHE A 108 17.70 4.06 4.95
C PHE A 108 18.61 2.91 5.34
N ASN A 109 18.05 1.80 5.84
CA ASN A 109 18.84 0.70 6.43
C ASN A 109 18.39 -0.68 5.95
N GLY A 110 17.37 -0.77 5.09
CA GLY A 110 16.86 -2.04 4.55
C GLY A 110 16.12 -2.90 5.57
N ALA A 111 15.84 -2.40 6.78
CA ALA A 111 15.13 -3.17 7.78
C ALA A 111 13.70 -3.48 7.33
N LYS A 112 13.24 -4.71 7.54
CA LYS A 112 11.84 -5.06 7.29
C LYS A 112 10.97 -4.53 8.42
N ILE A 113 10.03 -3.66 8.09
CA ILE A 113 9.12 -3.02 9.05
C ILE A 113 7.73 -3.58 8.85
N GLN A 114 7.17 -4.19 9.89
CA GLN A 114 5.78 -4.57 9.95
C GLN A 114 4.93 -3.33 10.19
N LEU A 115 4.06 -2.99 9.24
CA LEU A 115 3.10 -1.89 9.42
C LEU A 115 2.10 -2.23 10.54
N ILE A 116 1.68 -1.20 11.28
CA ILE A 116 0.66 -1.38 12.32
C ILE A 116 -0.68 -1.68 11.64
N THR A 117 -1.18 -2.91 11.76
CA THR A 117 -2.38 -3.41 11.06
C THR A 117 -3.58 -2.47 11.17
N ASP A 118 -3.87 -1.95 12.36
CA ASP A 118 -5.01 -1.07 12.62
C ASP A 118 -4.92 0.29 11.90
N LYS A 119 -3.72 0.67 11.46
CA LYS A 119 -3.49 1.90 10.68
C LYS A 119 -3.55 1.66 9.19
N VAL A 120 -3.48 0.42 8.72
CA VAL A 120 -3.63 0.10 7.30
C VAL A 120 -5.12 0.01 6.99
N ASP A 121 -5.60 0.93 6.15
CA ASP A 121 -6.97 0.87 5.63
C ASP A 121 -7.05 -0.12 4.46
N HIS A 122 -6.16 0.05 3.47
CA HIS A 122 -6.00 -0.87 2.36
C HIS A 122 -4.61 -0.74 1.73
N PHE A 123 -4.22 -1.74 0.95
CA PHE A 123 -3.02 -1.71 0.13
C PHE A 123 -3.23 -2.44 -1.19
N SER A 124 -2.43 -2.10 -2.19
CA SER A 124 -2.40 -2.75 -3.49
C SER A 124 -1.06 -3.44 -3.71
N VAL A 125 -1.07 -4.66 -4.24
CA VAL A 125 0.15 -5.39 -4.59
C VAL A 125 -0.14 -6.39 -5.70
N SER A 126 0.72 -6.47 -6.72
CA SER A 126 0.56 -7.38 -7.87
C SER A 126 -0.83 -7.35 -8.54
N GLY A 127 -1.45 -6.17 -8.62
CA GLY A 127 -2.78 -5.99 -9.21
C GLY A 127 -3.95 -6.42 -8.33
N HIS A 128 -3.69 -6.82 -7.08
CA HIS A 128 -4.70 -7.09 -6.06
C HIS A 128 -4.86 -5.88 -5.15
N THR A 129 -6.07 -5.66 -4.61
CA THR A 129 -6.31 -4.65 -3.58
C THR A 129 -6.86 -5.34 -2.34
N PHE A 130 -6.10 -5.28 -1.26
CA PHE A 130 -6.45 -5.83 0.03
C PHE A 130 -7.02 -4.73 0.92
N VAL A 131 -8.23 -4.92 1.41
CA VAL A 131 -8.93 -3.97 2.29
C VAL A 131 -9.03 -4.55 3.70
N HIS A 132 -8.79 -3.73 4.72
CA HIS A 132 -8.94 -4.14 6.10
C HIS A 132 -10.43 -4.15 6.48
N LEU A 133 -10.97 -5.34 6.73
CA LEU A 133 -12.35 -5.53 7.17
C LEU A 133 -12.39 -5.95 8.63
N TYR A 134 -13.31 -5.35 9.39
CA TYR A 134 -13.50 -5.66 10.81
C TYR A 134 -14.57 -6.72 10.98
N GLY A 135 -14.17 -7.85 11.55
CA GLY A 135 -15.05 -8.95 11.93
C GLY A 135 -15.84 -8.61 13.18
N THR A 136 -17.13 -8.91 13.15
CA THR A 136 -18.02 -8.80 14.29
C THR A 136 -18.87 -10.07 14.40
N LYS A 137 -19.46 -10.30 15.57
CA LYS A 137 -20.44 -11.40 15.74
C LYS A 137 -21.62 -11.28 14.77
N THR A 138 -21.94 -10.08 14.29
CA THR A 138 -23.10 -9.82 13.44
C THR A 138 -22.80 -10.00 11.96
N ASN A 139 -21.59 -9.69 11.49
CA ASN A 139 -21.22 -9.87 10.09
C ASN A 139 -20.59 -11.25 9.79
N GLY A 140 -20.14 -11.98 10.83
CA GLY A 140 -19.73 -13.38 10.72
C GLY A 140 -18.43 -13.61 9.95
N ILE A 141 -17.58 -12.59 9.83
CA ILE A 141 -16.24 -12.68 9.23
C ILE A 141 -15.17 -12.48 10.30
N ALA A 142 -13.95 -12.93 10.01
CA ALA A 142 -12.78 -12.61 10.82
C ALA A 142 -12.31 -11.18 10.50
N THR A 143 -11.72 -10.50 11.48
CA THR A 143 -11.00 -9.25 11.21
C THR A 143 -9.74 -9.55 10.41
N GLY A 144 -9.41 -8.69 9.46
CA GLY A 144 -8.15 -8.76 8.74
C GLY A 144 -8.23 -8.21 7.32
N PHE A 145 -7.20 -8.45 6.53
CA PHE A 145 -7.20 -8.01 5.14
C PHE A 145 -7.93 -8.99 4.21
N TYR A 146 -8.71 -8.45 3.29
CA TYR A 146 -9.49 -9.19 2.30
C TYR A 146 -9.16 -8.68 0.90
N ASP A 147 -8.83 -9.59 -0.01
CA ASP A 147 -8.66 -9.29 -1.42
C ASP A 147 -10.01 -8.92 -2.05
N ARG A 148 -10.12 -7.72 -2.59
CA ARG A 148 -11.33 -7.19 -3.23
C ARG A 148 -11.33 -7.56 -4.71
N LEU A 149 -12.04 -8.63 -5.03
CA LEU A 149 -12.13 -9.14 -6.41
C LEU A 149 -13.18 -8.41 -7.25
N TYR A 150 -14.21 -7.84 -6.63
CA TYR A 150 -15.24 -7.06 -7.31
C TYR A 150 -15.91 -6.09 -6.34
N ASP A 151 -16.08 -4.83 -6.77
CA ASP A 151 -16.58 -3.73 -5.93
C ASP A 151 -17.88 -3.10 -6.47
N GLY A 152 -18.85 -3.95 -6.82
CA GLY A 152 -20.20 -3.52 -7.22
C GLY A 152 -21.17 -3.38 -6.05
N PRO A 153 -22.48 -3.20 -6.35
CA PRO A 153 -23.56 -3.41 -5.38
C PRO A 153 -23.47 -4.77 -4.68
N THR A 154 -23.13 -5.83 -5.43
CA THR A 154 -22.85 -7.17 -4.94
C THR A 154 -21.33 -7.40 -4.91
N LYS A 155 -20.66 -7.11 -3.79
CA LYS A 155 -19.19 -7.19 -3.72
C LYS A 155 -18.70 -8.63 -3.62
N VAL A 156 -17.46 -8.86 -4.02
CA VAL A 156 -16.79 -10.15 -3.88
C VAL A 156 -15.44 -9.95 -3.20
N TYR A 157 -15.23 -10.66 -2.10
CA TYR A 157 -13.99 -10.63 -1.32
C TYR A 157 -13.42 -12.04 -1.12
N VAL A 158 -12.10 -12.14 -1.01
CA VAL A 158 -11.40 -13.36 -0.58
C VAL A 158 -10.51 -13.08 0.62
N LYS A 159 -10.69 -13.83 1.70
CA LYS A 159 -9.68 -13.94 2.75
C LYS A 159 -8.66 -14.98 2.31
N ARG A 160 -7.40 -14.55 2.17
CA ARG A 160 -6.27 -15.42 1.82
C ARG A 160 -5.52 -15.76 3.10
N GLU A 161 -5.22 -17.05 3.27
CA GLU A 161 -4.51 -17.58 4.43
C GLU A 161 -3.44 -18.57 3.95
N LYS A 162 -2.30 -18.62 4.66
CA LYS A 162 -1.32 -19.71 4.53
C LYS A 162 -1.14 -20.41 5.85
N ASP A 163 -1.26 -21.74 5.85
CA ASP A 163 -0.94 -22.57 7.01
C ASP A 163 0.40 -23.26 6.82
N LEU A 164 1.28 -23.19 7.83
CA LEU A 164 2.52 -23.96 7.85
C LEU A 164 2.22 -25.40 8.26
N GLN A 165 2.53 -26.34 7.38
CA GLN A 165 2.50 -27.78 7.63
C GLN A 165 3.93 -28.30 7.73
N GLU A 166 4.25 -28.97 8.84
CA GLU A 166 5.54 -29.63 9.01
C GLU A 166 5.35 -31.15 8.98
N SER A 167 6.14 -31.83 8.15
CA SER A 167 6.20 -33.29 8.07
C SER A 167 7.63 -33.78 8.23
N ILE A 168 7.79 -35.05 8.63
CA ILE A 168 9.09 -35.73 8.62
C ILE A 168 9.13 -36.61 7.37
N GLU A 169 10.03 -36.30 6.45
CA GLU A 169 10.27 -37.05 5.23
C GLU A 169 11.73 -37.49 5.22
N SER A 170 11.98 -38.80 5.14
CA SER A 170 13.34 -39.36 5.10
C SER A 170 14.27 -38.83 6.21
N GLN A 171 13.76 -38.74 7.45
CA GLN A 171 14.46 -38.21 8.63
C GLN A 171 14.78 -36.70 8.60
N VAL A 172 14.21 -35.95 7.65
CA VAL A 172 14.34 -34.49 7.54
C VAL A 172 12.98 -33.84 7.82
N ILE A 173 12.97 -32.73 8.57
CA ILE A 173 11.78 -31.90 8.76
C ILE A 173 11.56 -31.08 7.49
N VAL A 174 10.42 -31.28 6.83
CA VAL A 174 9.97 -30.52 5.67
C VAL A 174 8.82 -29.61 6.07
N ALA A 175 9.01 -28.31 5.87
CA ALA A 175 7.97 -27.29 6.02
C ALA A 175 7.33 -27.01 4.65
N ARG A 176 6.00 -26.87 4.60
CA ARG A 176 5.24 -26.45 3.42
C ARG A 176 4.13 -25.49 3.80
N PHE A 177 3.89 -24.45 3.01
CA PHE A 177 2.72 -23.59 3.17
C PHE A 177 1.55 -24.07 2.32
N GLU A 178 0.40 -24.29 2.96
CA GLU A 178 -0.86 -24.58 2.26
C GLU A 178 -1.72 -23.32 2.20
N GLU A 179 -2.03 -22.85 0.99
CA GLU A 179 -2.93 -21.71 0.77
C GLU A 179 -4.41 -22.09 0.94
N LYS A 180 -5.15 -21.26 1.67
CA LYS A 180 -6.59 -21.37 1.88
C LYS A 180 -7.27 -20.06 1.51
N ASN A 181 -8.22 -20.16 0.58
CA ASN A 181 -9.02 -19.01 0.13
C ASN A 181 -10.47 -19.15 0.60
N HIS A 182 -10.90 -18.25 1.46
CA HIS A 182 -12.30 -18.12 1.91
C HIS A 182 -12.98 -17.00 1.13
N LEU A 183 -13.86 -17.41 0.21
CA LEU A 183 -14.55 -16.50 -0.71
C LEU A 183 -15.89 -16.07 -0.15
N TYR A 184 -16.22 -14.79 -0.29
CA TYR A 184 -17.45 -14.17 0.21
C TYR A 184 -18.12 -13.36 -0.90
N ILE A 185 -19.46 -13.41 -0.93
CA ILE A 185 -20.29 -12.41 -1.60
C ILE A 185 -20.85 -11.49 -0.53
N VAL A 186 -20.82 -10.18 -0.77
CA VAL A 186 -21.49 -9.20 0.10
C VAL A 186 -22.67 -8.62 -0.65
N LYS A 187 -23.86 -8.79 -0.09
CA LYS A 187 -25.10 -8.28 -0.65
C LYS A 187 -25.92 -7.65 0.46
N ASP A 188 -26.39 -6.42 0.24
CA ASP A 188 -27.15 -5.64 1.23
C ASP A 188 -26.39 -5.49 2.58
N GLY A 189 -25.07 -5.38 2.52
CA GLY A 189 -24.19 -5.28 3.70
C GLY A 189 -23.93 -6.60 4.45
N VAL A 190 -24.49 -7.72 4.00
CA VAL A 190 -24.34 -9.03 4.63
C VAL A 190 -23.31 -9.88 3.89
N PHE A 191 -22.37 -10.47 4.64
CA PHE A 191 -21.36 -11.38 4.12
C PHE A 191 -21.89 -12.82 4.03
N TYR A 192 -21.75 -13.43 2.85
CA TYR A 192 -22.18 -14.80 2.58
C TYR A 192 -20.99 -15.65 2.13
N PRO A 193 -20.59 -16.68 2.89
CA PRO A 193 -19.48 -17.55 2.50
C PRO A 193 -19.85 -18.43 1.29
N VAL A 194 -18.96 -18.47 0.31
CA VAL A 194 -19.15 -19.21 -0.95
C VAL A 194 -18.21 -20.42 -1.03
N LYS A 195 -18.74 -21.58 -0.62
CA LYS A 195 -18.02 -22.86 -0.74
C LYS A 195 -18.28 -23.57 -2.06
N LYS A 196 -19.48 -23.41 -2.62
CA LYS A 196 -19.96 -24.14 -3.80
C LYS A 196 -20.88 -23.27 -4.66
N LYS A 197 -21.11 -23.69 -5.91
CA LYS A 197 -22.00 -22.99 -6.86
C LYS A 197 -23.41 -22.75 -6.28
N GLY A 198 -23.91 -23.67 -5.45
CA GLY A 198 -25.18 -23.52 -4.75
C GLY A 198 -25.23 -22.27 -3.87
N SER A 199 -24.17 -21.99 -3.11
CA SER A 199 -24.08 -20.80 -2.24
C SER A 199 -24.29 -19.51 -3.03
N VAL A 200 -23.65 -19.37 -4.20
CA VAL A 200 -23.84 -18.20 -5.08
C VAL A 200 -25.30 -18.05 -5.49
N LEU A 201 -25.92 -19.13 -5.94
CA LEU A 201 -27.30 -19.13 -6.41
C LEU A 201 -28.31 -18.87 -5.30
N ASP A 202 -27.96 -19.14 -4.04
CA ASP A 202 -28.80 -18.90 -2.89
C ASP A 202 -28.72 -17.44 -2.41
N VAL A 203 -27.54 -16.80 -2.55
CA VAL A 203 -27.38 -15.35 -2.32
C VAL A 203 -28.12 -14.55 -3.40
N LEU A 204 -28.02 -14.98 -4.67
CA LEU A 204 -28.61 -14.31 -5.84
C LEU A 204 -29.97 -14.92 -6.24
N LYS A 205 -30.76 -15.31 -5.24
CA LYS A 205 -31.94 -16.18 -5.42
C LYS A 205 -33.04 -15.59 -6.30
N ASP A 206 -33.18 -14.27 -6.30
CA ASP A 206 -34.16 -13.49 -7.06
C ASP A 206 -33.88 -13.50 -8.57
N ARG A 207 -32.63 -13.74 -9.00
CA ARG A 207 -32.25 -13.95 -10.40
C ARG A 207 -31.58 -15.31 -10.63
N LYS A 208 -31.91 -16.30 -9.80
CA LYS A 208 -31.24 -17.62 -9.75
C LYS A 208 -31.17 -18.33 -11.11
N SER A 209 -32.27 -18.34 -11.86
CA SER A 209 -32.34 -19.01 -13.17
C SER A 209 -31.46 -18.32 -14.22
N GLU A 210 -31.48 -16.99 -14.27
CA GLU A 210 -30.66 -16.16 -15.16
C GLU A 210 -29.17 -16.36 -14.87
N VAL A 211 -28.75 -16.21 -13.60
CA VAL A 211 -27.36 -16.39 -13.17
C VAL A 211 -26.87 -17.81 -13.46
N LYS A 212 -27.69 -18.82 -13.17
CA LYS A 212 -27.34 -20.23 -13.47
C LYS A 212 -27.14 -20.44 -14.98
N SER A 213 -28.04 -19.89 -15.80
CA SER A 213 -27.97 -19.97 -17.26
C SER A 213 -26.70 -19.28 -17.80
N PHE A 214 -26.43 -18.07 -17.33
CA PHE A 214 -25.22 -17.32 -17.66
C PHE A 214 -23.95 -18.12 -17.34
N LEU A 215 -23.79 -18.59 -16.10
CA LEU A 215 -22.60 -19.37 -15.70
C LEU A 215 -22.39 -20.63 -16.54
N ASN A 216 -23.48 -21.29 -16.95
CA ASN A 216 -23.41 -22.45 -17.83
C ASN A 216 -22.97 -22.06 -19.25
N LYS A 217 -23.52 -20.97 -19.80
CA LYS A 217 -23.17 -20.45 -21.13
C LYS A 217 -21.74 -19.92 -21.20
N SER A 218 -21.24 -19.32 -20.12
CA SER A 218 -19.86 -18.79 -20.03
C SER A 218 -18.78 -19.87 -20.00
N LYS A 219 -19.14 -21.16 -19.96
CA LYS A 219 -18.21 -22.31 -19.89
C LYS A 219 -17.23 -22.24 -18.70
N ILE A 220 -17.58 -21.51 -17.64
CA ILE A 220 -16.73 -21.39 -16.44
C ILE A 220 -16.93 -22.62 -15.56
N ARG A 221 -15.84 -23.34 -15.29
CA ARG A 221 -15.88 -24.52 -14.44
C ARG A 221 -15.75 -24.08 -12.99
N PHE A 222 -16.88 -23.91 -12.29
CA PHE A 222 -16.90 -23.41 -10.90
C PHE A 222 -15.89 -24.06 -9.95
N LYS A 223 -15.65 -25.38 -10.06
CA LYS A 223 -14.68 -26.09 -9.20
C LYS A 223 -13.22 -25.71 -9.47
N LYS A 224 -12.88 -25.31 -10.71
CA LYS A 224 -11.51 -24.91 -11.10
C LYS A 224 -11.33 -23.41 -11.01
N ASP A 225 -12.33 -22.65 -11.48
CA ASP A 225 -12.26 -21.20 -11.65
C ASP A 225 -13.21 -20.51 -10.66
N ARG A 226 -13.11 -20.87 -9.37
CA ARG A 226 -14.12 -20.50 -8.36
C ARG A 226 -14.25 -18.98 -8.19
N GLU A 227 -13.14 -18.29 -7.99
CA GLU A 227 -13.09 -16.83 -7.85
C GLU A 227 -13.69 -16.14 -9.07
N LYS A 228 -13.20 -16.49 -10.27
CA LYS A 228 -13.73 -16.00 -11.56
C LYS A 228 -15.23 -16.27 -11.72
N ALA A 229 -15.71 -17.45 -11.34
CA ALA A 229 -17.12 -17.79 -11.45
C ALA A 229 -18.00 -16.92 -10.54
N VAL A 230 -17.53 -16.62 -9.33
CA VAL A 230 -18.26 -15.77 -8.37
C VAL A 230 -18.26 -14.32 -8.82
N VAL A 231 -17.11 -13.78 -9.23
CA VAL A 231 -17.01 -12.42 -9.79
C VAL A 231 -17.94 -12.25 -10.98
N ARG A 232 -17.87 -13.14 -11.97
CA ARG A 232 -18.73 -13.07 -13.16
C ARG A 232 -20.22 -13.21 -12.82
N ALA A 233 -20.57 -13.99 -11.79
CA ALA A 233 -21.95 -14.11 -11.34
C ALA A 233 -22.46 -12.80 -10.70
N ALA A 234 -21.64 -12.16 -9.86
CA ALA A 234 -21.96 -10.88 -9.24
C ALA A 234 -22.09 -9.77 -10.30
N GLU A 235 -21.13 -9.65 -11.21
CA GLU A 235 -21.19 -8.69 -12.33
C GLU A 235 -22.44 -8.85 -13.19
N PHE A 236 -22.80 -10.09 -13.54
CA PHE A 236 -24.01 -10.36 -14.31
C PHE A 236 -25.29 -10.03 -13.53
N TYR A 237 -25.29 -10.28 -12.22
CA TYR A 237 -26.41 -9.99 -11.35
C TYR A 237 -26.64 -8.48 -11.14
N ASP A 238 -25.56 -7.71 -11.05
CA ASP A 238 -25.61 -6.25 -10.89
C ASP A 238 -25.93 -5.54 -12.21
N ALA A 239 -25.67 -6.18 -13.36
CA ALA A 239 -26.03 -5.63 -14.66
C ALA A 239 -27.57 -5.48 -14.82
N PRO A 240 -28.04 -4.38 -15.45
CA PRO A 240 -29.46 -4.16 -15.73
C PRO A 240 -30.10 -5.35 -16.45
N LYS A 241 -31.39 -5.57 -16.20
CA LYS A 241 -32.18 -6.53 -16.99
C LYS A 241 -32.36 -5.93 -18.39
N ASN A 242 -31.78 -6.59 -19.39
CA ASN A 242 -32.11 -6.35 -20.79
C ASN A 242 -33.45 -7.00 -21.15
#